data_AF-A0A975RKK5-F1
#
_entry.id   AF-A0A975RKK5-F1
#
_cell.length_a   1.000
_cell.length_b   1.000
_cell.length_c   1.000
_cell.angle_alpha   90.00
_cell.angle_beta   90.00
_cell.angle_gamma   90.00
#
_symmetry.space_group_name_H-M   'P 1'
#
loop_
_entity.id
_entity.type
_entity.pdbx_description
1 polymer ?
#
loop_
_entity_poly.entity_id
_entity_poly.type
_entity_poly.pdbx_seq_one_letter_code
_entity_poly.pdbx_strand_id
1 'polypeptide(L)'
;MTTFTPVPRDLYRQAEPEAGEILPALTGRFTRDRPVEVFAPDWDYLLTGRASTVAVVAALHCGEHDPPDHAWPEVMRLYCPTAWQMLADADITFEQWYVGDCEAVLRNRIAAAANTELGDYAVFVMVDVPAMVAEIIGTLGAVPTFTDPGRRSVRHQDNQ
;
A
#
# COMPACT_ATOMS: atom_id res chain seq x y z
N MET A 1 0.25 4.62 19.87
CA MET A 1 0.54 4.38 18.45
C MET A 1 0.85 2.90 18.32
N THR A 2 -0.01 2.11 17.68
CA THR A 2 0.27 0.69 17.44
C THR A 2 1.37 0.62 16.39
N THR A 3 2.48 -0.06 16.68
CA THR A 3 3.60 -0.19 15.75
C THR A 3 3.45 -1.53 15.06
N PHE A 4 3.16 -1.50 13.76
CA PHE A 4 3.06 -2.70 12.93
C PHE A 4 4.42 -3.08 12.35
N THR A 5 4.58 -4.36 12.03
CA THR A 5 5.80 -4.92 11.45
C THR A 5 5.90 -4.48 9.98
N PRO A 6 6.99 -3.81 9.55
CA PRO A 6 7.22 -3.56 8.14
C PRO A 6 7.28 -4.88 7.36
N VAL A 7 6.64 -4.93 6.19
CA VAL A 7 6.59 -6.16 5.38
C VAL A 7 8.02 -6.53 4.92
N PRO A 8 8.56 -7.71 5.29
CA PRO A 8 9.87 -8.15 4.85
C PRO A 8 9.92 -8.34 3.33
N ARG A 9 11.01 -7.95 2.67
CA ARG A 9 11.15 -8.04 1.21
C ARG A 9 11.14 -9.48 0.69
N ASP A 10 11.58 -10.43 1.52
CA ASP A 10 11.69 -11.85 1.20
C ASP A 10 10.56 -12.70 1.79
N LEU A 11 9.47 -12.05 2.27
CA LEU A 11 8.31 -12.74 2.86
C LEU A 11 7.72 -13.79 1.91
N TYR A 12 7.77 -13.54 0.59
CA TYR A 12 7.30 -14.46 -0.44
C TYR A 12 7.97 -15.84 -0.39
N ARG A 13 9.23 -15.95 0.08
CA ARG A 13 9.92 -17.25 0.21
C ARG A 13 9.29 -18.14 1.27
N GLN A 14 8.66 -17.55 2.27
CA GLN A 14 7.93 -18.30 3.31
C GLN A 14 6.54 -18.70 2.82
N ALA A 15 6.02 -18.00 1.81
CA ALA A 15 4.65 -18.13 1.33
C ALA A 15 4.53 -18.83 -0.04
N GLU A 16 5.64 -19.09 -0.73
CA GLU A 16 5.71 -19.65 -2.09
C GLU A 16 4.69 -20.77 -2.35
N PRO A 17 4.51 -21.79 -1.47
CA PRO A 17 3.57 -22.89 -1.75
C PRO A 17 2.11 -22.45 -1.93
N GLU A 18 1.74 -21.28 -1.43
CA GLU A 18 0.37 -20.76 -1.40
C GLU A 18 0.21 -19.40 -2.07
N ALA A 19 1.32 -18.76 -2.46
CA ALA A 19 1.33 -17.37 -2.89
C ALA A 19 1.62 -17.20 -4.39
N GLY A 20 2.24 -18.18 -5.05
CA GLY A 20 2.55 -18.15 -6.47
C GLY A 20 3.89 -18.81 -6.79
N GLU A 21 4.59 -18.31 -7.80
CA GLU A 21 5.88 -18.86 -8.24
C GLU A 21 7.01 -17.85 -8.02
N ILE A 22 8.15 -18.33 -7.53
CA ILE A 22 9.41 -17.59 -7.56
C ILE A 22 10.06 -17.83 -8.91
N LEU A 23 10.03 -16.82 -9.77
CA LEU A 23 10.65 -16.89 -11.08
C LEU A 23 12.18 -16.81 -10.95
N PRO A 24 12.92 -17.58 -11.75
CA PRO A 24 14.37 -17.54 -11.75
C PRO A 24 14.86 -16.13 -12.12
N ALA A 25 15.93 -15.69 -11.45
CA ALA A 25 16.53 -14.39 -11.71
C ALA A 25 16.81 -14.23 -13.21
N LEU A 26 16.42 -13.08 -13.77
CA LEU A 26 16.67 -12.75 -15.17
C LEU A 26 18.19 -12.70 -15.43
N THR A 27 18.76 -13.77 -15.98
CA THR A 27 20.16 -13.82 -16.41
C THR A 27 20.22 -13.68 -17.93
N GLY A 28 20.42 -12.46 -18.43
CA GLY A 28 20.44 -12.19 -19.87
C GLY A 28 21.29 -10.98 -20.26
N ARG A 29 21.51 -10.78 -21.56
CA ARG A 29 22.37 -9.73 -22.17
C ARG A 29 21.99 -8.26 -21.85
N PHE A 30 20.92 -8.03 -21.08
CA PHE A 30 20.35 -6.71 -20.77
C PHE A 30 20.44 -6.30 -19.30
N THR A 31 21.14 -7.04 -18.43
CA THR A 31 21.19 -6.69 -17.01
C THR A 31 22.33 -5.71 -16.70
N ARG A 32 21.98 -4.43 -16.56
CA ARG A 32 22.78 -3.49 -15.75
C ARG A 32 22.65 -3.77 -14.24
N ASP A 33 21.63 -4.53 -13.86
CA ASP A 33 21.29 -4.82 -12.46
C ASP A 33 21.77 -6.20 -12.01
N ARG A 34 22.01 -6.35 -10.70
CA ARG A 34 22.29 -7.66 -10.10
C ARG A 34 21.10 -8.59 -10.33
N PRO A 35 21.30 -9.91 -10.52
CA PRO A 35 20.20 -10.86 -10.58
C PRO A 35 19.40 -10.78 -9.27
N VAL A 36 18.11 -10.48 -9.37
CA VAL A 36 17.15 -10.45 -8.26
C VAL A 36 16.06 -11.49 -8.57
N GLU A 37 15.66 -12.23 -7.55
CA GLU A 37 14.50 -13.13 -7.63
C GLU A 37 13.23 -12.32 -7.90
N VAL A 38 12.34 -12.90 -8.68
CA VAL A 38 11.09 -12.26 -9.07
C VAL A 38 9.95 -13.10 -8.51
N PHE A 39 8.94 -12.46 -7.92
CA PHE A 39 7.79 -13.15 -7.35
C PHE A 39 6.55 -12.86 -8.20
N ALA A 40 5.95 -13.92 -8.72
CA ALA A 40 4.74 -13.88 -9.55
C ALA A 40 3.56 -14.45 -8.76
N PRO A 41 2.68 -13.60 -8.19
CA PRO A 41 1.58 -14.08 -7.36
C PRO A 41 0.46 -14.76 -8.15
N ASP A 42 -0.14 -15.81 -7.58
CA ASP A 42 -1.36 -16.43 -8.11
C ASP A 42 -2.62 -15.75 -7.53
N TRP A 43 -3.00 -14.63 -8.14
CA TRP A 43 -4.17 -13.84 -7.70
C TRP A 43 -5.48 -14.63 -7.74
N ASP A 44 -5.64 -15.56 -8.68
CA ASP A 44 -6.86 -16.37 -8.79
C ASP A 44 -7.04 -17.26 -7.56
N TYR A 45 -5.96 -17.86 -7.06
CA TYR A 45 -5.98 -18.63 -5.81
C TYR A 45 -6.07 -17.73 -4.56
N LEU A 46 -5.28 -16.66 -4.51
CA LEU A 46 -5.22 -15.74 -3.36
C LEU A 46 -6.58 -15.10 -3.05
N LEU A 47 -7.39 -14.81 -4.08
CA LEU A 47 -8.72 -14.21 -3.94
C LEU A 47 -9.84 -15.24 -3.70
N THR A 48 -9.51 -16.50 -3.42
CA THR A 48 -10.51 -17.51 -2.99
C THR A 48 -10.85 -17.45 -1.50
N GLY A 49 -10.06 -16.72 -0.69
CA GLY A 49 -10.17 -16.71 0.76
C GLY A 49 -9.59 -17.96 1.45
N ARG A 50 -8.84 -18.79 0.73
CA ARG A 50 -8.23 -20.03 1.24
C ARG A 50 -6.73 -19.96 1.47
N ALA A 51 -6.06 -18.95 0.92
CA ALA A 51 -4.63 -18.76 1.12
C ALA A 51 -4.36 -18.32 2.56
N SER A 52 -3.14 -18.54 3.06
CA SER A 52 -2.74 -17.94 4.32
C SER A 52 -2.65 -16.42 4.24
N THR A 53 -2.85 -15.75 5.38
CA THR A 53 -2.61 -14.30 5.50
C THR A 53 -1.21 -13.90 5.04
N VAL A 54 -0.19 -14.72 5.33
CA VAL A 54 1.20 -14.46 4.91
C VAL A 54 1.33 -14.46 3.39
N ALA A 55 0.67 -15.38 2.69
CA ALA A 55 0.66 -15.42 1.23
C ALA A 55 0.02 -14.17 0.61
N VAL A 56 -1.10 -13.72 1.17
CA VAL A 56 -1.79 -12.51 0.72
C VAL A 56 -0.93 -11.26 0.93
N VAL A 57 -0.30 -11.13 2.10
CA VAL A 57 0.60 -10.00 2.39
C VAL A 57 1.81 -10.00 1.47
N ALA A 58 2.41 -11.18 1.24
CA ALA A 58 3.51 -11.32 0.29
C ALA A 58 3.10 -10.92 -1.13
N ALA A 59 1.90 -11.33 -1.58
CA ALA A 59 1.39 -10.97 -2.90
C ALA A 59 1.16 -9.47 -3.07
N LEU A 60 0.60 -8.80 -2.06
CA LEU A 60 0.34 -7.36 -2.10
C LEU A 60 1.61 -6.50 -2.15
N HIS A 61 2.71 -6.94 -1.53
CA HIS A 61 3.90 -6.11 -1.31
C HIS A 61 5.19 -6.58 -1.97
N CYS A 62 5.29 -7.87 -2.30
CA CYS A 62 6.53 -8.45 -2.84
C CYS A 62 6.41 -8.85 -4.31
N GLY A 63 5.22 -8.73 -4.92
CA GLY A 63 5.01 -9.05 -6.32
C GLY A 63 5.86 -8.17 -7.26
N GLU A 64 6.26 -8.74 -8.40
CA GLU A 64 6.95 -7.99 -9.47
C GLU A 64 6.09 -6.84 -10.03
N HIS A 65 4.78 -7.06 -10.03
CA HIS A 65 3.79 -6.16 -10.59
C HIS A 65 2.83 -5.70 -9.50
N ASP A 66 2.26 -4.52 -9.73
CA ASP A 66 1.21 -4.00 -8.86
C ASP A 66 0.04 -4.99 -8.77
N PRO A 67 -0.58 -5.13 -7.58
CA PRO A 67 -1.80 -5.92 -7.44
C PRO A 67 -2.88 -5.45 -8.41
N PRO A 68 -3.71 -6.35 -8.96
CA PRO A 68 -4.91 -5.96 -9.69
C PRO A 68 -5.77 -5.01 -8.85
N ASP A 69 -6.40 -4.01 -9.47
CA ASP A 69 -7.17 -2.97 -8.76
C ASP A 69 -8.22 -3.54 -7.78
N HIS A 70 -8.86 -4.65 -8.16
CA HIS A 70 -9.88 -5.31 -7.35
C HIS A 70 -9.31 -6.16 -6.20
N ALA A 71 -8.01 -6.44 -6.19
CA ALA A 71 -7.38 -7.28 -5.17
C ALA A 71 -7.44 -6.62 -3.79
N TRP A 72 -7.26 -5.30 -3.72
CA TRP A 72 -7.31 -4.55 -2.46
C TRP A 72 -8.66 -4.68 -1.71
N PRO A 73 -9.81 -4.32 -2.32
CA PRO A 73 -11.10 -4.47 -1.66
C PRO A 73 -11.44 -5.94 -1.39
N GLU A 74 -11.08 -6.86 -2.29
CA GLU A 74 -11.37 -8.29 -2.09
C GLU A 74 -10.54 -8.91 -0.95
N VAL A 75 -9.27 -8.54 -0.83
CA VAL A 75 -8.45 -8.95 0.31
C VAL A 75 -9.04 -8.44 1.61
N MET A 76 -9.47 -7.18 1.65
CA MET A 76 -10.08 -6.64 2.86
C MET A 76 -11.37 -7.38 3.21
N ARG A 77 -12.21 -7.70 2.22
CA ARG A 77 -13.45 -8.47 2.42
C ARG A 77 -13.19 -9.90 2.89
N LEU A 78 -12.17 -10.57 2.36
CA LEU A 78 -11.91 -11.99 2.61
C LEU A 78 -11.07 -12.25 3.86
N TYR A 79 -10.08 -11.40 4.13
CA TYR A 79 -9.05 -11.63 5.15
C TYR A 79 -9.11 -10.66 6.33
N CYS A 80 -9.89 -9.57 6.23
CA CYS A 80 -10.04 -8.58 7.29
C CYS A 80 -11.52 -8.42 7.70
N PRO A 81 -12.19 -9.48 8.19
CA PRO A 81 -13.64 -9.46 8.45
C PRO A 81 -14.06 -8.37 9.43
N THR A 82 -13.24 -8.06 10.43
CA THR A 82 -13.52 -6.99 11.40
C THR A 82 -13.43 -5.64 10.73
N ALA A 83 -12.36 -5.38 9.99
CA ALA A 83 -12.20 -4.11 9.28
C ALA A 83 -13.29 -3.89 8.22
N TRP A 84 -13.69 -4.96 7.52
CA TRP A 84 -14.79 -4.92 6.55
C TRP A 84 -16.13 -4.63 7.22
N GLN A 85 -16.40 -5.25 8.38
CA GLN A 85 -17.60 -4.94 9.16
C GLN A 85 -17.63 -3.48 9.62
N MET A 86 -16.48 -2.92 9.99
CA MET A 86 -16.39 -1.51 10.37
C MET A 86 -16.69 -0.55 9.22
N LEU A 87 -16.34 -0.90 7.97
CA LEU A 87 -16.76 -0.15 6.78
C LEU A 87 -18.28 -0.21 6.62
N ALA A 88 -18.87 -1.40 6.73
CA ALA A 88 -20.30 -1.61 6.60
C ALA A 88 -21.10 -0.88 7.69
N ASP A 89 -20.66 -0.95 8.95
CA ASP A 89 -21.30 -0.28 10.09
C ASP A 89 -21.27 1.25 9.97
N ALA A 90 -20.27 1.78 9.28
CA ALA A 90 -20.11 3.21 9.04
C ALA A 90 -20.80 3.70 7.76
N ASP A 91 -21.36 2.80 6.94
CA ASP A 91 -21.93 3.10 5.61
C ASP A 91 -20.91 3.76 4.66
N ILE A 92 -19.68 3.23 4.64
CA ILE A 92 -18.56 3.74 3.82
C ILE A 92 -18.04 2.63 2.90
N THR A 93 -17.77 2.94 1.63
CA THR A 93 -17.15 1.97 0.71
C THR A 93 -15.66 1.83 0.95
N PHE A 94 -15.07 0.73 0.47
CA PHE A 94 -13.62 0.53 0.51
C PHE A 94 -12.88 1.71 -0.12
N GLU A 95 -13.32 2.18 -1.29
CA GLU A 95 -12.66 3.23 -2.07
C GLU A 95 -12.68 4.56 -1.32
N GLN A 96 -13.82 4.94 -0.74
CA GLN A 96 -13.93 6.14 0.09
C GLN A 96 -12.94 6.10 1.26
N TRP A 97 -12.86 4.97 1.95
CA TRP A 97 -11.89 4.80 3.03
C TRP A 97 -10.43 4.84 2.53
N TYR A 98 -10.14 4.13 1.44
CA TYR A 98 -8.79 3.97 0.88
C TYR A 98 -8.20 5.29 0.39
N VAL A 99 -9.00 6.14 -0.26
CA VAL A 99 -8.57 7.49 -0.69
C VAL A 99 -8.64 8.52 0.44
N GLY A 100 -9.16 8.14 1.61
CA GLY A 100 -9.23 8.99 2.79
C GLY A 100 -10.42 9.95 2.84
N ASP A 101 -11.49 9.67 2.09
CA ASP A 101 -12.77 10.39 2.13
C ASP A 101 -13.65 9.91 3.31
N CYS A 102 -13.09 9.96 4.51
CA CYS A 102 -13.78 9.63 5.77
C CYS A 102 -13.09 10.28 6.97
N GLU A 103 -13.72 10.24 8.14
CA GLU A 103 -13.14 10.79 9.37
C GLU A 103 -11.79 10.13 9.70
N ALA A 104 -10.76 10.94 9.98
CA ALA A 104 -9.40 10.45 10.23
C ALA A 104 -9.32 9.40 11.36
N VAL A 105 -10.13 9.57 12.42
CA VAL A 105 -10.20 8.61 13.54
C VAL A 105 -10.75 7.27 13.06
N LEU A 106 -11.85 7.28 12.31
CA LEU A 106 -12.45 6.07 11.74
C LEU A 106 -11.47 5.39 10.77
N ARG A 107 -10.86 6.18 9.88
CA ARG A 107 -9.87 5.72 8.90
C ARG A 107 -8.73 4.97 9.56
N ASN A 108 -8.14 5.55 10.60
CA ASN A 108 -7.02 4.97 11.34
C ASN A 108 -7.45 3.72 12.12
N ARG A 109 -8.66 3.68 12.66
CA ARG A 109 -9.19 2.50 13.36
C ARG A 109 -9.40 1.33 12.41
N ILE A 110 -9.95 1.57 11.23
CA ILE A 110 -10.15 0.54 10.19
C ILE A 110 -8.80 0.00 9.71
N ALA A 111 -7.83 0.89 9.43
CA ALA A 111 -6.48 0.49 9.04
C ALA A 111 -5.78 -0.36 10.12
N ALA A 112 -5.92 0.04 11.39
CA ALA A 112 -5.35 -0.72 12.50
C ALA A 112 -5.97 -2.12 12.64
N ALA A 113 -7.30 -2.22 12.48
CA ALA A 113 -7.99 -3.51 12.48
C ALA A 113 -7.50 -4.40 11.33
N ALA A 114 -7.46 -3.87 10.10
CA ALA A 114 -7.01 -4.61 8.93
C ALA A 114 -5.57 -5.10 9.07
N ASN A 115 -4.64 -4.25 9.51
CA ASN A 115 -3.25 -4.64 9.71
C ASN A 115 -3.07 -5.70 10.80
N THR A 116 -3.91 -5.68 11.84
CA THR A 116 -3.91 -6.72 12.89
C THR A 116 -4.39 -8.06 12.32
N GLU A 117 -5.47 -8.06 11.54
CA GLU A 117 -6.00 -9.25 10.86
C GLU A 117 -5.04 -9.78 9.78
N LEU A 118 -4.22 -8.90 9.21
CA LEU A 118 -3.15 -9.22 8.28
C LEU A 118 -1.83 -9.64 8.98
N GLY A 119 -1.89 -10.15 10.21
CA GLY A 119 -0.72 -10.70 10.91
C GLY A 119 0.23 -9.64 11.46
N ASP A 120 -0.33 -8.50 11.88
CA ASP A 120 0.39 -7.33 12.40
C ASP A 120 1.38 -6.69 11.40
N TYR A 121 1.22 -6.98 10.10
CA TYR A 121 1.99 -6.34 9.05
C TYR A 121 1.44 -4.95 8.71
N ALA A 122 2.35 -4.01 8.44
CA ALA A 122 2.02 -2.65 8.04
C ALA A 122 1.59 -2.57 6.56
N VAL A 123 0.44 -3.16 6.23
CA VAL A 123 -0.09 -3.24 4.85
C VAL A 123 -0.82 -1.96 4.47
N PHE A 124 -1.84 -1.60 5.25
CA PHE A 124 -2.61 -0.37 5.07
C PHE A 124 -1.99 0.75 5.90
N VAL A 125 -0.97 1.40 5.34
CA VAL A 125 -0.29 2.54 5.96
C VAL A 125 -1.01 3.83 5.57
N MET A 126 -1.90 4.31 6.43
CA MET A 126 -2.58 5.59 6.22
C MET A 126 -1.73 6.73 6.76
N VAL A 127 -1.30 7.64 5.89
CA VAL A 127 -0.59 8.85 6.32
C VAL A 127 -1.60 9.79 6.99
N ASP A 128 -1.39 10.05 8.28
CA ASP A 128 -2.03 11.17 8.96
C ASP A 128 -1.33 12.45 8.51
N VAL A 129 -1.79 13.02 7.40
CA VAL A 129 -1.19 14.21 6.79
C VAL A 129 -1.13 15.37 7.80
N PRO A 130 -2.18 15.67 8.60
CA PRO A 130 -2.06 16.65 9.68
C PRO A 130 -0.96 16.35 10.70
N ALA A 131 -0.84 15.12 11.18
CA ALA A 131 0.21 14.75 12.13
C ALA A 131 1.62 14.83 11.49
N MET A 132 1.76 14.38 10.26
CA MET A 132 3.01 14.48 9.48
C MET A 132 3.38 15.94 9.22
N VAL A 133 2.41 16.80 8.89
CA VAL A 133 2.62 18.24 8.73
C VAL A 133 3.06 18.87 10.06
N ALA A 134 2.43 18.51 11.18
CA ALA A 134 2.84 18.98 12.50
C ALA A 134 4.26 18.53 12.86
N GLU A 135 4.64 17.30 12.53
CA GLU A 135 6.00 16.78 12.71
C GLU A 135 7.02 17.50 11.82
N ILE A 136 6.67 17.75 10.55
CA ILE A 136 7.48 18.53 9.61
C ILE A 136 7.67 19.97 10.13
N ILE A 137 6.60 20.62 10.59
CA ILE A 137 6.68 21.97 11.18
C ILE A 137 7.51 21.94 12.47
N GLY A 138 7.32 20.95 13.33
CA GLY A 138 8.09 20.78 14.56
C GLY A 138 9.58 20.57 14.29
N THR A 139 9.93 19.87 13.20
CA THR A 139 11.30 19.54 12.83
C THR A 139 11.99 20.64 12.02
N LEU A 140 11.28 21.25 11.06
CA LEU A 140 11.82 22.19 10.09
C LEU A 140 11.42 23.65 10.36
N GLY A 141 10.58 23.91 11.37
CA GLY A 141 10.04 25.22 11.71
C GLY A 141 8.92 25.72 10.77
N ALA A 142 8.77 25.12 9.59
CA ALA A 142 7.74 25.42 8.61
C ALA A 142 7.54 24.25 7.65
N VAL A 143 6.41 24.23 6.93
CA VAL A 143 6.19 23.30 5.83
C VAL A 143 7.04 23.72 4.63
N PRO A 144 7.92 22.85 4.10
CA PRO A 144 8.72 23.16 2.91
C PRO A 144 7.81 23.47 1.73
N THR A 145 7.99 24.65 1.13
CA THR A 145 7.37 25.00 -0.14
C THR A 145 8.36 24.74 -1.26
N PHE A 146 8.06 23.76 -2.11
CA PHE A 146 8.82 23.53 -3.33
C PHE A 146 8.25 24.43 -4.44
N THR A 147 8.90 25.57 -4.69
CA THR A 147 8.61 26.36 -5.89
C THR A 147 9.20 25.66 -7.11
N ASP A 148 8.33 25.22 -8.02
CA ASP A 148 8.71 24.70 -9.33
C ASP A 148 9.60 25.73 -10.06
N PRO A 149 10.87 25.41 -10.39
CA PRO A 149 11.75 26.33 -11.11
C PRO A 149 11.36 26.54 -12.58
N GLY A 150 10.31 25.88 -13.09
CA GLY A 150 10.03 25.74 -14.52
C GLY A 150 8.92 26.61 -15.13
N ARG A 151 8.08 27.31 -14.36
CA ARG A 151 7.00 28.11 -14.97
C ARG A 151 7.49 29.50 -15.37
N ARG A 152 8.09 29.61 -16.56
CA ARG A 152 8.28 30.90 -17.24
C ARG A 152 6.93 31.56 -17.41
N SER A 153 6.70 32.65 -16.68
CA SER A 153 5.58 33.56 -16.89
C SER A 153 5.65 34.08 -18.32
N VAL A 154 4.66 33.73 -19.15
CA VAL A 154 4.47 34.35 -20.46
C VAL A 154 4.13 35.81 -20.20
N ARG A 155 5.09 36.72 -20.43
CA ARG A 155 4.81 38.15 -20.50
C ARG A 155 4.05 38.38 -21.81
N HIS A 156 2.76 38.71 -21.71
CA HIS A 156 2.09 39.44 -22.77
C HIS A 156 2.83 40.77 -22.95
N GLN A 157 3.53 40.90 -24.07
CA GLN A 157 3.98 42.20 -24.58
C GLN A 157 2.76 42.89 -25.17
N ASP A 158 2.26 43.89 -24.47
CA ASP A 158 1.33 44.85 -25.05
C ASP A 158 2.10 45.72 -26.06
N ASN A 159 1.56 45.76 -27.29
CA ASN A 159 1.98 46.60 -28.39
C ASN A 159 2.04 48.09 -27.99
N GLN A 160 3.16 48.73 -28.30
CA GLN A 160 3.21 50.15 -28.69
C GLN A 160 4.04 50.29 -29.96
#